data_AF-A0A926SNT0-F1
#
_entry.id   AF-A0A926SNT0-F1
#
_cell.length_a   1.000
_cell.length_b   1.000
_cell.length_c   1.000
_cell.angle_alpha   90.00
_cell.angle_beta   90.00
_cell.angle_gamma   90.00
#
_symmetry.space_group_name_H-M   'P 1'
#
loop_
_entity.id
_entity.type
_entity.pdbx_description
1 polymer ?
#
loop_
_entity_poly.entity_id
_entity_poly.type
_entity_poly.pdbx_seq_one_letter_code
_entity_poly.pdbx_strand_id
1 'polypeptide(L)' 'MKLGHRTQRVSMIAAWCHRQVVAPLTFKGYCDTALVETWIQQCLVGQLKPGRVVVMDNAFRHLS' A
#
# COMPACT_ATOMS: atom_id res chain seq x y z
N MET A 1 30.36 -8.50 21.29
CA MET A 1 29.04 -8.94 20.77
C MET A 1 28.38 -7.74 20.10
N LYS A 2 28.24 -7.72 18.76
CA LYS A 2 27.44 -6.69 18.08
C LYS A 2 25.98 -7.06 18.25
N LEU A 3 25.22 -6.28 19.01
CA LEU A 3 23.77 -6.41 19.08
C LEU A 3 23.23 -6.01 17.70
N GLY A 4 22.99 -7.00 16.84
CA GLY A 4 22.37 -6.76 15.54
C GLY A 4 21.01 -6.12 15.78
N HIS A 5 20.87 -4.85 15.45
CA HIS A 5 19.62 -4.12 15.60
C HIS A 5 18.61 -4.73 14.61
N ARG A 6 17.84 -5.72 15.06
CA ARG A 6 16.74 -6.32 14.30
C ARG A 6 15.59 -5.32 14.25
N THR A 7 15.75 -4.25 13.47
CA THR A 7 14.66 -3.31 13.19
C THR A 7 13.58 -4.10 12.45
N GLN A 8 12.40 -4.23 13.05
CA GLN A 8 11.28 -4.88 12.37
C GLN A 8 10.94 -4.06 11.12
N ARG A 9 10.94 -4.70 9.95
CA ARG A 9 10.52 -4.07 8.71
C ARG A 9 9.02 -3.79 8.77
N VAL A 10 8.66 -2.53 8.63
CA VAL A 10 7.27 -2.10 8.42
C VAL A 10 7.17 -1.62 6.97
N SER A 11 6.20 -2.15 6.25
CA SER A 11 5.87 -1.78 4.87
C SER A 11 4.72 -0.78 4.86
N MET A 12 4.57 -0.02 3.78
CA MET A 12 3.49 0.94 3.62
C MET A 12 2.93 0.88 2.19
N ILE A 13 1.60 0.97 2.08
CA ILE A 13 0.87 1.22 0.84
C ILE A 13 0.12 2.55 0.96
N ALA A 14 0.15 3.36 -0.09
CA ALA A 14 -0.57 4.63 -0.15
C ALA A 14 -0.77 5.06 -1.60
N ALA A 15 -1.79 5.87 -1.85
CA ALA A 15 -1.95 6.58 -3.11
C ALA A 15 -1.24 7.94 -3.06
N TRP A 16 -0.81 8.42 -4.23
CA TRP A 16 -0.22 9.75 -4.39
C TRP A 16 -1.06 10.57 -5.37
N CYS A 17 -1.52 11.74 -4.93
CA CYS A 17 -2.34 12.62 -5.77
C CYS A 17 -2.11 14.08 -5.38
N HIS A 18 -1.92 14.98 -6.35
CA HIS A 18 -1.69 16.42 -6.12
C HIS A 18 -0.64 16.73 -5.03
N ARG A 19 0.49 16.02 -5.05
CA ARG A 19 1.57 16.15 -4.05
C ARG A 19 1.18 15.77 -2.61
N GLN A 20 0.14 14.95 -2.46
CA GLN A 20 -0.34 14.47 -1.16
C GLN A 20 -0.40 12.96 -1.13
N VAL A 21 -0.07 12.40 0.03
CA VAL A 21 -0.29 10.99 0.38
C VAL A 21 -1.75 10.81 0.77
N VAL A 22 -2.41 9.84 0.16
CA VAL A 22 -3.83 9.54 0.34
C VAL A 22 -3.98 8.07 0.71
N ALA A 23 -4.90 7.77 1.63
CA ALA A 23 -5.16 6.42 2.11
C ALA A 23 -3.89 5.65 2.57
N PRO A 24 -3.01 6.22 3.42
CA PRO A 24 -1.83 5.49 3.88
C PRO A 24 -2.22 4.32 4.79
N LEU A 25 -1.59 3.18 4.60
CA LEU A 25 -1.70 2.01 5.46
C LEU A 25 -0.31 1.38 5.67
N THR A 26 0.09 1.23 6.92
CA THR A 26 1.30 0.50 7.31
C THR A 26 0.96 -0.92 7.72
N PHE A 27 1.78 -1.88 7.32
CA PHE A 27 1.60 -3.29 7.65
C PHE A 27 2.94 -3.99 7.88
N LYS A 28 2.90 -5.16 8.53
CA LYS A 28 4.06 -6.03 8.70
C LYS A 28 3.95 -7.18 7.70
N GLY A 29 5.09 -7.64 7.17
CA GLY A 29 5.11 -8.72 6.19
C GLY A 29 5.03 -8.23 4.74
N TYR A 30 4.55 -9.11 3.87
CA TYR A 30 4.52 -8.92 2.42
C TYR A 30 3.25 -8.18 1.97
N CYS A 31 3.37 -7.46 0.85
CA CYS A 31 2.24 -6.83 0.19
C CYS A 31 1.60 -7.86 -0.73
N ASP A 32 0.57 -8.57 -0.27
CA ASP A 32 -0.14 -9.57 -1.07
C ASP A 32 -1.40 -9.01 -1.71
N THR A 33 -1.98 -9.79 -2.63
CA THR A 33 -3.17 -9.40 -3.38
C THR A 33 -4.35 -9.12 -2.45
N ALA A 34 -4.54 -9.93 -1.40
CA ALA A 34 -5.64 -9.75 -0.45
C ALA A 34 -5.53 -8.42 0.32
N LEU A 35 -4.31 -8.05 0.72
CA LEU A 35 -4.03 -6.77 1.37
C LEU A 35 -4.29 -5.60 0.43
N VAL A 36 -3.88 -5.70 -0.84
CA VAL A 36 -4.12 -4.66 -1.84
C VAL A 36 -5.61 -4.51 -2.15
N GLU A 37 -6.34 -5.60 -2.37
CA GLU A 37 -7.78 -5.59 -2.62
C GLU A 37 -8.54 -4.98 -1.43
N THR A 38 -8.20 -5.40 -0.21
CA THR A 38 -8.78 -4.86 1.03
C THR A 38 -8.50 -3.36 1.14
N TRP A 39 -7.26 -2.94 0.90
CA TRP A 39 -6.88 -1.53 0.95
C TRP A 39 -7.59 -0.70 -0.12
N ILE A 40 -7.77 -1.22 -1.34
CA ILE A 40 -8.52 -0.55 -2.40
C ILE A 40 -9.96 -0.33 -1.95
N GLN A 41 -10.64 -1.39 -1.51
CA GLN A 41 -12.06 -1.35 -1.13
C GLN A 41 -12.31 -0.49 0.10
N GLN A 42 -11.49 -0.64 1.14
CA GLN A 42 -11.75 -0.03 2.45
C GLN A 42 -11.10 1.33 2.63
N CYS A 43 -9.98 1.62 1.95
CA CYS A 43 -9.21 2.85 2.15
C CYS A 43 -9.22 3.75 0.91
N LEU A 44 -8.92 3.21 -0.28
CA LEU A 44 -8.72 4.04 -1.47
C LEU A 44 -10.04 4.54 -2.07
N VAL A 45 -11.02 3.66 -2.29
CA VAL A 45 -12.27 3.98 -3.02
C VAL A 45 -13.01 5.16 -2.38
N GLY A 46 -13.07 5.23 -1.05
CA GLY A 46 -13.71 6.34 -0.33
C GLY A 46 -13.01 7.70 -0.50
N GLN A 47 -11.77 7.73 -0.98
CA GLN A 47 -10.99 8.95 -1.23
C GLN A 47 -11.06 9.40 -2.69
N LEU A 48 -11.57 8.55 -3.59
CA LEU A 48 -11.64 8.87 -5.02
C LEU A 48 -12.83 9.78 -5.32
N LYS A 49 -12.60 10.76 -6.20
CA LYS A 49 -13.66 11.60 -6.77
C LYS A 49 -14.08 11.03 -8.13
N PRO A 50 -15.35 11.21 -8.54
CA PRO A 50 -15.78 10.84 -9.89
C PRO A 50 -14.85 11.41 -10.97
N GLY A 51 -14.54 10.59 -11.98
CA GLY A 51 -13.64 10.96 -13.08
C GLY A 51 -12.14 10.86 -12.78
N ARG A 52 -11.73 10.41 -11.58
CA ARG A 52 -10.32 10.13 -11.27
C ARG A 52 -9.94 8.72 -11.71
N VAL A 53 -8.73 8.59 -12.23
CA VAL A 53 -8.14 7.32 -12.66
C VAL A 53 -7.08 6.89 -11.66
N VAL A 54 -7.17 5.64 -11.21
CA VAL A 54 -6.11 5.00 -10.44
C VAL A 54 -5.13 4.36 -11.42
N VAL A 55 -3.85 4.74 -11.30
CA VAL A 55 -2.75 4.14 -12.04
C VAL A 55 -1.89 3.37 -11.06
N MET A 56 -1.61 2.12 -11.40
CA MET A 56 -0.99 1.16 -10.51
C MET A 56 -0.12 0.23 -11.37
N ASP A 57 1.06 -0.17 -10.89
CA ASP A 57 1.97 -1.05 -11.63
C ASP A 57 1.43 -2.50 -11.66
N ASN A 58 1.89 -3.37 -12.56
CA ASN A 58 1.37 -4.74 -12.64
C ASN A 58 2.01 -5.69 -11.59
N ALA A 59 2.65 -5.16 -10.55
CA ALA A 59 3.51 -5.92 -9.64
C ALA A 59 2.76 -6.92 -8.73
N PHE A 60 1.46 -6.75 -8.53
CA PHE A 60 0.63 -7.64 -7.70
C PHE A 60 0.56 -9.06 -8.25
N ARG A 61 0.74 -9.22 -9.57
CA ARG A 61 0.66 -10.53 -10.24
C ARG A 61 1.88 -11.43 -10.03
N HIS A 62 2.94 -10.95 -9.38
CA HIS A 62 4.13 -11.77 -9.07
C HIS A 62 4.17 -12.31 -7.64
N LEU A 63 3.17 -11.99 -6.79
CA LEU A 63 2.96 -12.67 -5.52
C LEU A 63 2.08 -13.90 -5.77
N SER A 64 2.71 -15.00 -6.13
CA SER A 64 2.15 -16.36 -6.13
C SER A 64 3.00 -17.24 -5.23
#